data_AF-A0A529HPX6-F1
#
_entry.id   AF-A0A529HPX6-F1
#
_cell.length_a   1.000
_cell.length_b   1.000
_cell.length_c   1.000
_cell.angle_alpha   90.00
_cell.angle_beta   90.00
_cell.angle_gamma   90.00
#
_symmetry.space_group_name_H-M   'P 1'
#
loop_
_entity.id
_entity.type
_entity.pdbx_description
1 polymer ?
#
loop_
_entity_poly.entity_id
_entity_poly.type
_entity_poly.pdbx_seq_one_letter_code
_entity_poly.pdbx_strand_id
1 'polypeptide(L)'
;FMAATTSIGPGALNMVTAAALAHVNRLPVLLLPGDVFANRLPDPVLQQAEDFSDGTASVNDCFRPVSRYFDRITRPEQIIPALNRAMQVLTDPAECGPVTLSLCQDVQAEAYDYPERLFAERVWTPRRPRPDRNELAVAVAALKNAKKPLVIAGGGVLYSQASG
;
A
#
# COMPACT_ATOMS: atom_id res chain seq x y z
N PHE A 1 4.09 6.29 -9.21
CA PHE A 1 3.68 6.30 -7.79
C PHE A 1 4.73 7.07 -6.99
N MET A 2 4.40 7.54 -5.80
CA MET A 2 5.34 8.25 -4.93
C MET A 2 5.81 7.31 -3.81
N ALA A 3 7.04 7.49 -3.34
CA ALA A 3 7.55 6.83 -2.15
C ALA A 3 7.95 7.89 -1.11
N ALA A 4 7.64 7.65 0.15
CA ALA A 4 8.01 8.51 1.26
C ALA A 4 8.60 7.65 2.39
N THR A 5 9.63 8.19 3.05
CA THR A 5 10.30 7.56 4.18
C THR A 5 10.44 8.56 5.31
N THR A 6 10.55 8.05 6.53
CA THR A 6 10.68 8.82 7.75
C THR A 6 11.26 7.94 8.84
N SER A 7 11.76 8.56 9.90
CA SER A 7 12.17 7.86 11.12
C SER A 7 10.97 7.21 11.82
N ILE A 8 11.20 6.58 12.98
CA ILE A 8 10.14 6.12 13.87
C ILE A 8 9.39 7.30 14.52
N GLY A 9 8.23 7.02 15.12
CA GLY A 9 7.63 7.93 16.08
C GLY A 9 6.82 9.05 15.41
N PRO A 10 6.93 10.30 15.87
CA PRO A 10 6.13 11.41 15.35
C PRO A 10 6.28 11.63 13.83
N GLY A 11 7.48 11.40 13.30
CA GLY A 11 7.75 11.49 11.87
C GLY A 11 6.90 10.50 11.06
N ALA A 12 6.73 9.28 11.56
CA ALA A 12 5.84 8.29 10.98
C ALA A 12 4.37 8.69 11.15
N LEU A 13 3.97 9.07 12.35
CA LEU A 13 2.57 9.42 12.63
C LEU A 13 2.05 10.58 11.76
N ASN A 14 2.91 11.54 11.42
CA ASN A 14 2.59 12.65 10.53
C ASN A 14 2.16 12.21 9.12
N MET A 15 2.55 11.01 8.66
CA MET A 15 2.14 10.49 7.35
C MET A 15 0.78 9.77 7.39
N VAL A 16 0.22 9.44 8.56
CA VAL A 16 -1.03 8.66 8.66
C VAL A 16 -2.22 9.39 8.02
N THR A 17 -2.32 10.71 8.20
CA THR A 17 -3.37 11.51 7.56
C THR A 17 -3.23 11.51 6.04
N ALA A 18 -2.00 11.59 5.52
CA ALA A 18 -1.74 11.50 4.09
C ALA A 18 -2.05 10.09 3.55
N ALA A 19 -1.75 9.04 4.32
CA ALA A 19 -2.12 7.67 4.01
C ALA A 19 -3.65 7.54 3.92
N ALA A 20 -4.40 8.05 4.89
CA ALA A 20 -5.87 8.05 4.86
C ALA A 20 -6.42 8.73 3.61
N LEU A 21 -5.87 9.90 3.25
CA LEU A 21 -6.24 10.62 2.03
C LEU A 21 -5.97 9.75 0.78
N ALA A 22 -4.78 9.17 0.69
CA ALA A 22 -4.41 8.28 -0.41
C ALA A 22 -5.32 7.04 -0.47
N HIS A 23 -5.72 6.50 0.68
CA HIS A 23 -6.56 5.30 0.78
C HIS A 23 -7.96 5.53 0.19
N VAL A 24 -8.59 6.63 0.57
CA VAL A 24 -9.93 7.00 0.10
C VAL A 24 -9.91 7.33 -1.40
N ASN A 25 -8.84 7.96 -1.87
CA ASN A 25 -8.72 8.38 -3.28
C ASN A 25 -8.03 7.36 -4.19
N ARG A 26 -7.69 6.17 -3.68
CA ARG A 26 -6.96 5.11 -4.40
C ARG A 26 -5.67 5.62 -5.05
N LEU A 27 -4.88 6.39 -4.31
CA LEU A 27 -3.62 6.95 -4.81
C LEU A 27 -2.45 5.99 -4.49
N PRO A 28 -1.57 5.70 -5.47
CA PRO A 28 -0.48 4.78 -5.26
C PRO A 28 0.68 5.49 -4.53
N VAL A 29 0.81 5.20 -3.24
CA VAL A 29 1.85 5.75 -2.36
C VAL A 29 2.51 4.63 -1.57
N LEU A 30 3.84 4.54 -1.63
CA LEU A 30 4.63 3.63 -0.79
C LEU A 30 5.17 4.40 0.42
N LEU A 31 4.85 3.93 1.62
CA LEU A 31 5.29 4.50 2.89
C LEU A 31 6.27 3.54 3.56
N LEU A 32 7.44 4.06 3.91
CA LEU A 32 8.56 3.32 4.48
C LEU A 32 8.99 3.95 5.81
N PRO A 33 8.14 3.93 6.86
CA PRO A 33 8.51 4.43 8.17
C PRO A 33 9.49 3.46 8.87
N GLY A 34 10.44 4.02 9.62
CA GLY A 34 11.20 3.24 10.60
C GLY A 34 10.30 2.73 11.72
N ASP A 35 10.64 1.58 12.29
CA ASP A 35 9.91 0.93 13.39
C ASP A 35 10.83 0.60 14.57
N VAL A 36 10.24 0.02 15.62
CA VAL A 36 10.94 -0.54 16.78
C VAL A 36 11.98 -1.57 16.36
N PHE A 37 12.94 -1.87 17.24
CA PHE A 37 13.91 -2.92 16.97
C PHE A 37 13.23 -4.30 17.02
N ALA A 38 13.49 -5.16 16.04
CA ALA A 38 12.96 -6.52 16.00
C ALA A 38 13.49 -7.37 17.14
N ASN A 39 14.76 -7.16 17.53
CA ASN A 39 15.40 -7.81 18.66
C ASN A 39 14.99 -7.22 20.04
N ARG A 40 14.21 -6.13 20.07
CA ARG A 40 13.74 -5.40 21.25
C ARG A 40 14.83 -4.78 22.12
N LEU A 41 16.04 -4.55 21.57
CA LEU A 41 17.17 -3.98 22.29
C LEU A 41 17.99 -3.04 21.39
N PRO A 42 18.23 -1.78 21.82
CA PRO A 42 17.73 -1.14 23.04
C PRO A 42 16.22 -0.81 22.93
N ASP A 43 15.53 -0.73 24.07
CA ASP A 43 14.11 -0.37 24.15
C ASP A 43 13.88 0.54 25.38
N PRO A 44 13.27 1.74 25.23
CA PRO A 44 12.87 2.38 23.99
C PRO A 44 14.05 3.03 23.24
N VAL A 45 13.95 3.13 21.91
CA VAL A 45 14.84 4.00 21.11
C VAL A 45 14.31 5.43 21.05
N LEU A 46 15.19 6.37 20.66
CA LEU A 46 14.82 7.78 20.51
C LEU A 46 13.59 7.93 19.61
N GLN A 47 12.59 8.70 20.07
CA GLN A 47 11.30 8.95 19.40
C GLN A 47 10.32 7.76 19.34
N GLN A 48 10.66 6.60 19.89
CA GLN A 48 9.72 5.48 20.02
C GLN A 48 8.58 5.82 21.00
N ALA A 49 7.37 5.33 20.72
CA ALA A 49 6.30 5.34 21.71
C ALA A 49 6.58 4.31 22.80
N GLU A 50 6.50 4.73 24.07
CA GLU A 50 6.80 3.88 25.23
C GLU A 50 5.55 3.09 25.65
N ASP A 51 5.57 1.78 25.45
CA ASP A 51 4.55 0.84 25.96
C ASP A 51 5.23 -0.31 26.72
N PHE A 52 5.23 -0.20 28.04
CA PHE A 52 5.84 -1.21 28.92
C PHE A 52 5.02 -2.51 29.04
N SER A 53 3.80 -2.53 28.50
CA SER A 53 2.92 -3.71 28.52
C SER A 53 3.03 -4.52 27.23
N ASP A 54 3.42 -3.90 26.12
CA ASP A 54 3.60 -4.54 24.81
C ASP A 54 4.80 -3.95 24.06
N GLY A 55 5.94 -4.65 24.15
CA GLY A 55 7.16 -4.30 23.41
C GLY A 55 7.08 -4.49 21.88
N THR A 56 5.92 -4.83 21.33
CA THR A 56 5.67 -4.88 19.88
C THR A 56 4.79 -3.75 19.38
N ALA A 57 4.19 -2.98 20.30
CA ALA A 57 3.36 -1.83 19.97
C ALA A 57 4.21 -0.71 19.35
N SER A 58 3.69 -0.11 18.29
CA SER A 58 4.33 1.00 17.62
C SER A 58 3.28 1.96 17.07
N VAL A 59 3.63 3.23 16.95
CA VAL A 59 2.79 4.22 16.26
C VAL A 59 2.48 3.80 14.83
N ASN A 60 3.30 2.92 14.23
CA ASN A 60 3.07 2.43 12.89
C ASN A 60 1.85 1.50 12.78
N ASP A 61 1.33 0.96 13.89
CA ASP A 61 0.07 0.21 13.86
C ASP A 61 -1.12 1.08 13.46
N CYS A 62 -1.02 2.41 13.59
CA CYS A 62 -2.01 3.37 13.09
C CYS A 62 -2.13 3.36 11.55
N PHE A 63 -1.16 2.84 10.80
CA PHE A 63 -1.25 2.72 9.35
C PHE A 63 -2.12 1.55 8.87
N ARG A 64 -2.34 0.53 9.71
CA ARG A 64 -3.10 -0.67 9.34
C ARG A 64 -4.48 -0.35 8.75
N PRO A 65 -5.35 0.48 9.37
CA PRO A 65 -6.67 0.78 8.82
C PRO A 65 -6.63 1.66 7.56
N VAL A 66 -5.52 2.35 7.32
CA VAL A 66 -5.39 3.32 6.22
C VAL A 66 -4.43 2.85 5.13
N SER A 67 -3.96 1.61 5.19
CA SER A 67 -3.12 0.99 4.15
C SER A 67 -3.91 -0.10 3.44
N ARG A 68 -3.77 -0.20 2.11
CA ARG A 68 -4.27 -1.35 1.35
C ARG A 68 -3.45 -2.61 1.64
N TYR A 69 -2.17 -2.40 1.94
CA TYR A 69 -1.28 -3.44 2.43
C TYR A 69 -0.35 -2.82 3.47
N PHE A 70 -0.30 -3.46 4.64
CA PHE A 70 0.60 -3.13 5.73
C PHE A 70 1.44 -4.36 6.03
N ASP A 71 2.75 -4.18 6.16
CA ASP A 71 3.65 -5.21 6.68
C ASP A 71 4.69 -4.59 7.63
N ARG A 72 5.19 -5.38 8.56
CA ARG A 72 6.27 -5.00 9.48
C ARG A 72 7.45 -5.93 9.23
N ILE A 73 8.52 -5.37 8.67
CA ILE A 73 9.72 -6.07 8.28
C ILE A 73 10.61 -6.22 9.52
N THR A 74 10.53 -7.40 10.14
CA THR A 74 11.31 -7.80 11.32
C THR A 74 12.49 -8.71 10.99
N ARG A 75 12.64 -9.10 9.72
CA ARG A 75 13.78 -9.84 9.19
C ARG A 75 14.07 -9.42 7.74
N PRO A 76 15.34 -9.44 7.30
CA PRO A 76 15.72 -8.88 6.01
C PRO A 76 15.08 -9.61 4.83
N GLU A 77 14.89 -10.93 4.88
CA GLU A 77 14.32 -11.69 3.76
C GLU A 77 12.83 -11.42 3.52
N GLN A 78 12.11 -10.89 4.51
CA GLN A 78 10.69 -10.55 4.39
C GLN A 78 10.44 -9.42 3.39
N ILE A 79 11.44 -8.57 3.12
CA ILE A 79 11.31 -7.47 2.15
C ILE A 79 11.03 -7.99 0.73
N ILE A 80 11.48 -9.21 0.39
CA ILE A 80 11.32 -9.80 -0.95
C ILE A 80 9.83 -10.02 -1.28
N PRO A 81 9.07 -10.83 -0.52
CA PRO A 81 7.63 -10.97 -0.76
C PRO A 81 6.87 -9.67 -0.53
N ALA A 82 7.29 -8.84 0.44
CA ALA A 82 6.62 -7.58 0.75
C ALA A 82 6.69 -6.58 -0.42
N LEU A 83 7.85 -6.39 -1.05
CA LEU A 83 7.99 -5.52 -2.22
C LEU A 83 7.18 -6.04 -3.42
N ASN A 84 7.15 -7.36 -3.63
CA ASN A 84 6.32 -7.95 -4.69
C ASN A 84 4.83 -7.67 -4.45
N ARG A 85 4.36 -7.83 -3.21
CA ARG A 85 2.97 -7.53 -2.85
C ARG A 85 2.67 -6.03 -2.93
N ALA A 86 3.60 -5.18 -2.49
CA ALA A 86 3.50 -3.73 -2.60
C ALA A 86 3.29 -3.29 -4.05
N MET A 87 4.12 -3.80 -4.97
CA MET A 87 4.00 -3.47 -6.39
C MET A 87 2.69 -3.97 -7.00
N GLN A 88 2.19 -5.15 -6.62
CA GLN A 88 0.87 -5.61 -7.05
C GLN A 88 -0.23 -4.63 -6.62
N VAL A 89 -0.23 -4.21 -5.35
CA VAL A 89 -1.24 -3.29 -4.82
C VAL A 89 -1.14 -1.90 -5.48
N LEU A 90 0.07 -1.35 -5.59
CA LEU A 90 0.30 -0.02 -6.15
C LEU A 90 -0.03 0.09 -7.65
N THR A 91 -0.07 -1.04 -8.36
CA THR A 91 -0.29 -1.08 -9.82
C THR A 91 -1.64 -1.68 -10.23
N ASP A 92 -2.43 -2.17 -9.26
CA ASP A 92 -3.76 -2.72 -9.51
C ASP A 92 -4.84 -1.63 -9.42
N PRO A 93 -5.59 -1.32 -10.48
CA PRO A 93 -6.61 -0.26 -10.45
C PRO A 93 -7.74 -0.45 -9.43
N ALA A 94 -8.04 -1.69 -9.05
CA ALA A 94 -9.09 -2.01 -8.09
C ALA A 94 -8.58 -1.86 -6.65
N GLU A 95 -7.39 -2.40 -6.38
CA GLU A 95 -6.78 -2.44 -5.04
C GLU A 95 -5.89 -1.23 -4.73
N CYS A 96 -5.64 -0.36 -5.70
CA CYS A 96 -4.72 0.77 -5.58
C CYS A 96 -5.00 1.61 -4.34
N GLY A 97 -3.92 1.98 -3.67
CA GLY A 97 -3.91 2.83 -2.50
C GLY A 97 -2.55 2.77 -1.82
N PRO A 98 -2.45 3.35 -0.62
CA PRO A 98 -1.21 3.39 0.14
C PRO A 98 -0.79 1.98 0.57
N VAL A 99 0.50 1.72 0.45
CA VAL A 99 1.18 0.55 0.99
C VAL A 99 2.15 1.04 2.05
N THR A 100 2.12 0.43 3.23
CA THR A 100 3.06 0.76 4.32
C THR A 100 3.90 -0.46 4.63
N LEU A 101 5.22 -0.36 4.41
CA LEU A 101 6.18 -1.36 4.86
C LEU A 101 6.98 -0.73 6.00
N SER A 102 6.65 -1.12 7.22
CA SER A 102 7.30 -0.64 8.43
C SER A 102 8.63 -1.36 8.61
N LEU A 103 9.72 -0.64 8.83
CA LEU A 103 11.08 -1.20 8.78
C LEU A 103 11.74 -1.16 10.17
N CYS A 104 11.86 -2.31 10.83
CA CYS A 104 12.60 -2.39 12.09
C CYS A 104 14.04 -1.89 11.90
N GLN A 105 14.51 -1.02 12.80
CA GLN A 105 15.75 -0.27 12.59
C GLN A 105 17.01 -1.15 12.60
N ASP A 106 17.06 -2.16 13.46
CA ASP A 106 18.12 -3.17 13.47
C ASP A 106 18.17 -3.95 12.14
N VAL A 107 17.01 -4.34 11.63
CA VAL A 107 16.87 -5.08 10.37
C VAL A 107 17.36 -4.27 9.18
N GLN A 108 17.20 -2.94 9.19
CA GLN A 108 17.72 -2.06 8.13
C GLN A 108 19.25 -2.08 8.03
N ALA A 109 19.95 -2.44 9.11
CA ALA A 109 21.40 -2.53 9.15
C ALA A 109 21.93 -3.94 8.83
N GLU A 110 21.05 -4.94 8.69
CA GLU A 110 21.46 -6.31 8.38
C GLU A 110 21.87 -6.47 6.92
N ALA A 111 22.99 -7.14 6.69
CA ALA A 111 23.36 -7.60 5.36
C ALA A 111 22.61 -8.90 5.04
N TYR A 112 22.05 -8.96 3.84
CA TYR A 112 21.36 -10.16 3.36
C TYR A 112 21.68 -10.40 1.88
N ASP A 113 21.86 -11.68 1.52
CA ASP A 113 22.14 -12.10 0.15
C ASP A 113 20.84 -12.10 -0.68
N TYR A 114 20.43 -10.91 -1.10
CA TYR A 114 19.24 -10.75 -1.91
C TYR A 114 19.46 -11.33 -3.31
N PRO A 115 18.51 -12.11 -3.83
CA PRO A 115 18.65 -12.67 -5.17
C PRO A 115 18.68 -11.54 -6.20
N GLU A 116 19.68 -11.50 -7.09
CA GLU A 116 19.89 -10.41 -8.06
C GLU A 116 18.63 -10.05 -8.87
N ARG A 117 17.80 -11.06 -9.18
CA ARG A 117 16.50 -10.89 -9.86
C ARG A 117 15.54 -9.93 -9.15
N LEU A 118 15.72 -9.64 -7.87
CA LEU A 118 14.92 -8.67 -7.12
C LEU A 118 15.12 -7.25 -7.65
N PHE A 119 16.34 -6.94 -8.10
CA PHE A 119 16.75 -5.62 -8.58
C PHE A 119 16.66 -5.48 -10.10
N ALA A 120 16.38 -6.58 -10.80
CA ALA A 120 16.14 -6.54 -12.24
C ALA A 120 14.98 -5.60 -12.58
N GLU A 121 15.15 -4.80 -13.63
CA GLU A 121 14.10 -3.92 -14.12
C GLU A 121 12.85 -4.74 -14.47
N ARG A 122 11.70 -4.26 -13.99
CA ARG A 122 10.42 -4.92 -14.23
C ARG A 122 9.35 -3.91 -14.62
N VAL A 123 8.74 -4.14 -15.78
CA VAL A 123 7.55 -3.40 -16.21
C VAL A 123 6.32 -4.05 -15.60
N TRP A 124 5.57 -3.28 -14.82
CA TRP A 124 4.30 -3.70 -14.23
C TRP A 124 3.14 -3.18 -15.08
N THR A 125 2.51 -4.08 -15.84
CA THR A 125 1.37 -3.72 -16.69
C THR A 125 0.06 -3.86 -15.91
N PRO A 126 -0.76 -2.80 -15.79
CA PRO A 126 -2.08 -2.89 -15.17
C PRO A 126 -2.95 -3.91 -15.91
N ARG A 127 -3.63 -4.78 -15.17
CA ARG A 127 -4.61 -5.69 -15.76
C ARG A 127 -5.86 -4.89 -16.16
N ARG A 128 -6.40 -5.18 -17.34
CA ARG A 128 -7.69 -4.66 -17.82
C ARG A 128 -8.67 -5.81 -18.04
N PRO A 129 -9.17 -6.44 -16.95
CA PRO A 129 -10.15 -7.50 -17.07
C PRO A 129 -11.41 -6.97 -17.75
N ARG A 130 -11.96 -7.77 -18.68
CA ARG A 130 -13.25 -7.43 -19.32
C ARG A 130 -14.40 -7.92 -18.42
N PRO A 131 -15.55 -7.24 -18.43
CA PRO A 131 -16.75 -7.76 -17.79
C PRO A 131 -17.15 -9.09 -18.45
N ASP A 132 -17.91 -9.90 -17.72
CA ASP A 132 -18.57 -11.07 -18.29
C ASP A 132 -19.49 -10.65 -19.46
N ARG A 133 -19.52 -11.48 -20.51
CA ARG A 133 -20.26 -11.13 -21.74
C ARG A 133 -21.77 -11.15 -21.52
N ASN A 134 -22.27 -12.05 -20.68
CA ASN A 134 -23.70 -12.16 -20.39
C ASN A 134 -24.14 -11.01 -19.48
N GLU A 135 -23.37 -10.71 -18.43
CA GLU A 135 -23.65 -9.56 -17.56
C GLU A 135 -23.62 -8.23 -18.33
N LEU A 136 -22.65 -8.06 -19.24
CA LEU A 136 -22.60 -6.89 -20.11
C LEU A 136 -23.82 -6.80 -21.04
N ALA A 137 -24.27 -7.92 -21.62
CA ALA A 137 -25.45 -7.95 -22.47
C ALA A 137 -26.73 -7.56 -21.69
N VAL A 138 -26.87 -8.02 -20.44
CA VAL A 138 -27.98 -7.64 -19.56
C VAL A 138 -27.95 -6.14 -19.26
N ALA A 139 -26.79 -5.59 -18.91
CA ALA A 139 -26.64 -4.15 -18.66
C ALA A 139 -26.98 -3.30 -19.89
N VAL A 140 -26.51 -3.71 -21.09
CA VAL A 140 -26.82 -3.03 -22.36
C VAL A 140 -28.33 -3.08 -22.66
N ALA A 141 -28.98 -4.22 -22.45
CA ALA A 141 -30.42 -4.34 -22.67
C ALA A 141 -31.22 -3.44 -21.72
N ALA A 142 -30.84 -3.38 -20.44
CA ALA A 142 -31.46 -2.49 -19.46
C ALA A 142 -31.32 -1.01 -19.86
N LEU A 143 -30.13 -0.59 -20.31
CA LEU A 143 -29.89 0.77 -20.80
C LEU A 143 -30.73 1.10 -22.04
N LYS A 144 -30.85 0.17 -23.01
CA LYS A 144 -31.65 0.37 -24.22
C LYS A 144 -33.15 0.52 -23.95
N ASN A 145 -33.67 -0.18 -22.94
CA ASN A 145 -35.08 -0.16 -22.57
C ASN A 145 -35.45 1.01 -21.62
N ALA A 146 -34.46 1.70 -21.06
CA ALA A 146 -34.70 2.80 -20.14
C ALA A 146 -35.23 4.04 -20.88
N LYS A 147 -36.33 4.64 -20.36
CA LYS A 147 -36.90 5.86 -20.95
C LYS A 147 -36.06 7.12 -20.68
N LYS A 148 -35.33 7.15 -19.56
CA LYS A 148 -34.47 8.27 -19.13
C LYS A 148 -33.24 7.74 -18.37
N PRO A 149 -32.27 7.12 -19.07
CA PRO A 149 -31.10 6.54 -18.41
C PRO A 149 -30.18 7.63 -17.82
N LEU A 150 -29.58 7.33 -16.68
CA LEU A 150 -28.51 8.12 -16.05
C LEU A 150 -27.32 7.20 -15.79
N VAL A 151 -26.13 7.62 -16.19
CA VAL A 151 -24.86 6.93 -15.90
C VAL A 151 -24.04 7.82 -14.98
N ILE A 152 -23.62 7.28 -13.83
CA ILE A 152 -22.71 7.95 -12.91
C ILE A 152 -21.33 7.33 -13.10
N ALA A 153 -20.41 8.10 -13.68
CA ALA A 153 -19.03 7.69 -13.93
C ALA A 153 -18.09 8.28 -12.87
N GLY A 154 -17.38 7.43 -12.13
CA GLY A 154 -16.40 7.85 -11.14
C GLY A 154 -14.98 8.00 -11.71
N GLY A 155 -14.01 8.35 -10.85
CA GLY A 155 -12.60 8.53 -11.23
C GLY A 155 -11.94 7.34 -11.92
N GLY A 156 -12.45 6.12 -11.71
CA GLY A 156 -12.01 4.93 -12.44
C GLY A 156 -12.11 5.06 -13.97
N VAL A 157 -13.07 5.83 -14.49
CA VAL A 157 -13.19 6.11 -15.94
C VAL A 157 -12.02 6.95 -16.43
N LEU A 158 -11.59 7.96 -15.66
CA LEU A 158 -10.44 8.79 -15.98
C LEU A 158 -9.14 7.97 -15.94
N TYR A 159 -8.92 7.19 -14.87
CA TYR A 159 -7.75 6.33 -14.74
C TYR A 159 -7.68 5.24 -15.83
N SER A 160 -8.84 4.79 -16.32
CA SER A 160 -8.94 3.82 -17.41
C SER A 160 -8.84 4.45 -18.80
N GLN A 161 -8.73 5.78 -18.90
CA GLN A 161 -8.76 6.54 -20.16
C GLN A 161 -10.01 6.27 -21.00
N ALA A 162 -11.17 6.14 -20.33
CA ALA A 162 -12.44 5.78 -20.94
C ALA A 162 -13.44 6.97 -20.99
N SER A 163 -12.95 8.20 -20.91
CA SER A 163 -13.76 9.43 -20.88
C SER A 163 -14.05 10.05 -22.26
N GLY A 164 -13.62 9.40 -23.34
CA GLY A 164 -13.77 9.86 -24.73
C GLY A 164 -14.96 9.24 -25.44
#